data_AF-A0A455SLJ2-F1
#
_entry.id   AF-A0A455SLJ2-F1
#
_cell.length_a   1.000
_cell.length_b   1.000
_cell.length_c   1.000
_cell.angle_alpha   90.00
_cell.angle_beta   90.00
_cell.angle_gamma   90.00
#
_symmetry.space_group_name_H-M   'P 1'
#
loop_
_entity.id
_entity.type
_entity.pdbx_description
1 polymer ?
#
loop_
_entity_poly.entity_id
_entity_poly.type
_entity_poly.pdbx_seq_one_letter_code
_entity_poly.pdbx_strand_id
1 'polypeptide(L)'
;MNKEGRKKHITVQAGQHVLYEGENIEKARKIFFEAADQPEYYGDRIIFLVDGKVSAEFRERIGYRQQQDDPSTSDADPDAGNA
;
A
#
# COMPACT_ATOMS: atom_id res chain seq x y z
N MET A 1 29.06 14.96 28.00
CA MET A 1 28.66 14.92 26.57
C MET A 1 27.24 14.40 26.50
N ASN A 2 26.28 15.31 26.33
CA ASN A 2 24.87 14.97 26.23
C ASN A 2 24.67 14.34 24.86
N LYS A 3 24.43 13.03 24.80
CA LYS A 3 23.87 12.40 23.60
C LYS A 3 22.40 12.81 23.56
N GLU A 4 22.12 14.04 23.15
CA GLU A 4 20.78 14.37 22.64
C GLU A 4 20.54 13.40 21.49
N GLY A 5 19.73 12.38 21.73
CA GLY A 5 19.27 11.48 20.70
C GLY A 5 18.51 12.32 19.70
N ARG A 6 19.18 12.73 18.62
CA ARG A 6 18.53 13.40 17.51
C ARG A 6 17.40 12.48 17.09
N LYS A 7 16.18 12.94 17.30
CA LYS A 7 15.00 12.24 16.80
C LYS A 7 15.16 12.14 15.29
N LYS A 8 15.05 10.92 14.78
CA LYS A 8 15.22 10.67 13.35
C LYS A 8 13.96 11.08 12.63
N HIS A 9 14.09 11.80 11.54
CA HIS A 9 12.97 12.12 10.66
C HIS A 9 12.64 10.88 9.83
N ILE A 10 11.37 10.49 9.79
CA ILE A 10 10.94 9.28 9.10
C ILE A 10 9.85 9.66 8.11
N THR A 11 9.98 9.15 6.89
CA THR A 11 9.02 9.37 5.82
C THR A 11 8.66 8.02 5.21
N VAL A 12 7.37 7.79 4.99
CA VAL A 12 6.86 6.62 4.23
C VAL A 12 6.17 7.15 2.99
N GLN A 13 6.56 6.64 1.83
CA GLN A 13 6.03 7.07 0.53
C GLN A 13 5.57 5.86 -0.26
N ALA A 14 4.49 6.00 -1.02
CA ALA A 14 4.05 5.05 -2.04
C ALA A 14 4.00 5.81 -3.37
N GLY A 15 4.92 5.50 -4.29
CA GLY A 15 5.07 6.26 -5.53
C GLY A 15 5.32 7.75 -5.25
N GLN A 16 4.38 8.61 -5.65
CA GLN A 16 4.42 10.06 -5.41
C GLN A 16 3.68 10.50 -4.14
N HIS A 17 2.99 9.59 -3.46
CA HIS A 17 2.16 9.88 -2.29
C HIS A 17 2.94 9.70 -1.00
N VAL A 18 2.93 10.71 -0.13
CA VAL A 18 3.48 10.61 1.23
C VAL A 18 2.41 10.06 2.16
N LEU A 19 2.61 8.86 2.69
CA LEU A 19 1.70 8.19 3.60
C LEU A 19 1.96 8.57 5.07
N TYR A 20 3.21 8.89 5.39
CA TYR A 20 3.61 9.31 6.72
C TYR A 20 4.83 10.21 6.67
N GLU A 21 4.85 11.21 7.55
CA GLU A 21 6.02 12.02 7.85
C GLU A 21 6.04 12.36 9.36
N GLY A 22 7.17 12.11 10.03
CA GLY A 22 7.33 12.44 11.44
C GLY A 22 8.44 11.65 12.13
N GLU A 23 8.46 11.68 13.47
CA GLU A 23 9.57 11.13 14.28
C GLU A 23 9.24 9.77 14.92
N ASN A 24 8.00 9.26 14.76
CA ASN A 24 7.55 8.05 15.43
C ASN A 24 7.77 6.82 14.53
N ILE A 25 8.83 6.06 14.85
CA ILE A 25 9.22 4.87 14.09
C ILE A 25 8.19 3.74 14.13
N GLU A 26 7.48 3.56 15.24
CA GLU A 26 6.49 2.49 15.38
C GLU A 26 5.28 2.78 14.50
N LYS A 27 4.82 4.04 14.50
CA LYS A 27 3.74 4.48 13.63
C LYS A 27 4.14 4.39 12.16
N ALA A 28 5.34 4.84 11.80
CA ALA A 28 5.85 4.73 10.44
C ALA A 28 5.91 3.26 9.97
N ARG A 29 6.43 2.36 10.82
CA ARG A 29 6.53 0.93 10.49
C ARG A 29 5.15 0.32 10.28
N LYS A 30 4.18 0.65 11.13
CA LYS A 30 2.79 0.20 10.95
C LYS A 30 2.26 0.62 9.58
N ILE A 31 2.37 1.91 9.23
CA ILE A 31 1.88 2.44 7.95
C ILE A 31 2.60 1.79 6.77
N PHE A 32 3.91 1.55 6.88
CA PHE A 32 4.70 0.89 5.83
C PHE A 32 4.25 -0.54 5.52
N PHE A 33 3.97 -1.34 6.55
CA PHE A 33 3.43 -2.69 6.34
C PHE A 33 1.97 -2.67 5.90
N GLU A 34 1.15 -1.79 6.48
CA GLU A 34 -0.26 -1.64 6.09
C GLU A 34 -0.38 -1.26 4.61
N ALA A 35 0.43 -0.32 4.13
CA ALA A 35 0.49 0.05 2.72
C ALA A 35 0.88 -1.12 1.80
N ALA A 36 1.75 -2.01 2.28
CA ALA A 36 2.21 -3.17 1.49
C ALA A 36 1.13 -4.25 1.33
N ASP A 37 0.07 -4.22 2.13
CA ASP A 37 -1.07 -5.13 2.08
C ASP A 37 -2.33 -4.50 1.44
N GLN A 38 -2.32 -3.18 1.21
CA GLN A 38 -3.43 -2.49 0.56
C GLN A 38 -3.33 -2.61 -0.98
N PRO A 39 -4.37 -3.13 -1.66
CA PRO A 39 -4.37 -3.30 -3.12
C PRO A 39 -4.15 -1.99 -3.89
N GLU A 40 -4.52 -0.85 -3.30
CA GLU A 40 -4.35 0.48 -3.92
C GLU A 40 -2.88 0.82 -4.20
N TYR A 41 -1.93 0.31 -3.39
CA TYR A 41 -0.49 0.59 -3.54
C TYR A 41 0.28 -0.55 -4.21
N TYR A 42 -0.39 -1.61 -4.68
CA TYR A 42 0.31 -2.74 -5.32
C TYR A 42 0.98 -2.35 -6.64
N GLY A 43 0.46 -1.30 -7.31
CA GLY A 43 1.08 -0.70 -8.49
C GLY A 43 2.19 0.29 -8.17
N ASP A 44 2.47 0.56 -6.89
CA ASP A 44 3.46 1.55 -6.46
C ASP A 44 4.65 0.90 -5.74
N ARG A 45 5.80 1.57 -5.84
CA ARG A 45 6.94 1.29 -4.97
C ARG A 45 6.74 2.00 -3.64
N ILE A 46 6.75 1.23 -2.55
CA ILE A 46 6.63 1.78 -1.19
C ILE A 46 8.02 1.91 -0.59
N ILE A 47 8.39 3.09 -0.13
CA ILE A 47 9.73 3.43 0.37
C ILE A 47 9.64 3.91 1.82
N PHE A 48 10.50 3.33 2.67
CA PHE A 48 10.71 3.76 4.05
C PHE A 48 12.01 4.53 4.17
N LEU A 49 11.92 5.82 4.48
CA LEU A 49 13.04 6.75 4.58
C LEU A 49 13.33 7.07 6.06
N VAL A 50 14.60 7.06 6.45
CA VAL A 50 15.07 7.53 7.75
C VAL A 50 16.15 8.58 7.51
N ASP A 51 15.91 9.80 7.99
CA ASP A 51 16.72 11.00 7.73
C ASP A 51 17.00 11.17 6.23
N GLY A 52 15.96 10.97 5.40
CA GLY A 52 16.04 11.07 3.94
C GLY A 52 16.76 9.90 3.23
N LYS A 53 17.19 8.87 3.96
CA LYS A 53 17.85 7.69 3.39
C LYS A 53 16.92 6.50 3.33
N VAL A 54 16.87 5.80 2.20
CA VAL A 54 16.09 4.58 2.05
C VAL A 54 16.62 3.52 3.01
N SER A 55 15.76 3.08 3.93
CA SER A 55 16.06 2.03 4.90
C SER A 55 15.40 0.70 4.53
N ALA A 56 14.23 0.74 3.87
CA ALA A 56 13.51 -0.44 3.39
C ALA A 56 12.58 -0.05 2.23
N GLU A 57 12.19 -1.03 1.43
CA GLU A 57 11.23 -0.83 0.35
C GLU A 57 10.44 -2.10 0.03
N PHE A 58 9.20 -1.91 -0.42
CA PHE A 58 8.45 -2.90 -1.16
C PHE A 58 8.40 -2.51 -2.63
N ARG A 59 8.67 -3.47 -3.50
CA ARG A 59 8.53 -3.29 -4.93
C ARG A 59 7.08 -3.50 -5.35
N GLU A 60 6.74 -2.92 -6.48
CA GLU A 60 5.46 -3.10 -7.15
C GLU A 60 5.15 -4.60 -7.32
N ARG A 61 3.91 -5.00 -7.02
CA ARG A 61 3.44 -6.37 -7.22
C ARG A 61 2.94 -6.53 -8.66
N ILE A 62 3.89 -6.58 -9.59
CA ILE A 62 3.62 -6.75 -11.02
C ILE A 62 2.87 -8.08 -11.25
N GLY A 63 1.65 -8.01 -11.79
CA GLY A 63 0.79 -9.17 -12.04
C GLY A 63 -0.41 -9.32 -11.10
N TYR A 64 -0.56 -8.46 -10.08
CA TYR A 64 -1.81 -8.39 -9.34
C TYR A 64 -2.89 -7.70 -10.19
N ARG A 65 -3.74 -8.50 -10.83
CA ARG A 65 -5.04 -8.04 -11.33
C ARG A 65 -5.97 -8.04 -10.12
N GLN A 66 -6.53 -6.89 -9.74
CA GLN A 66 -7.77 -6.91 -8.97
C GLN A 66 -8.73 -7.78 -9.79
N GLN A 67 -9.10 -8.95 -9.28
CA GLN A 67 -10.29 -9.62 -9.78
C GLN A 67 -11.40 -8.63 -9.49
N GLN A 68 -11.76 -7.83 -10.49
CA GLN A 68 -13.06 -7.19 -10.50
C GLN A 68 -14.01 -8.37 -10.41
N ASP A 69 -14.69 -8.50 -9.27
CA ASP A 69 -15.91 -9.28 -9.21
C ASP A 69 -16.76 -8.78 -10.38
N ASP A 70 -16.82 -9.57 -11.44
CA ASP A 70 -17.62 -9.30 -12.62
C ASP A 70 -19.03 -9.81 -12.23
N PRO A 71 -20.01 -8.96 -11.87
CA PRO A 71 -21.35 -9.44 -11.54
C PRO A 71 -22.14 -9.76 -12.83
N SER A 72 -21.53 -10.40 -13.81
CA SER A 72 -22.14 -10.66 -15.12
C SER A 72 -21.94 -12.08 -15.60
N THR A 73 -22.37 -13.05 -14.78
CA THR A 73 -22.98 -14.28 -15.29
C THR A 73 -24.13 -14.69 -14.37
N SER A 74 -25.19 -13.91 -14.37
CA SER A 74 -26.52 -14.48 -14.14
C SER A 74 -27.19 -14.55 -15.51
N ASP A 75 -26.78 -15.55 -16.30
CA ASP A 75 -27.62 -16.13 -17.33
C ASP A 75 -28.83 -16.74 -16.61
N ALA A 76 -29.78 -15.87 -16.25
CA ALA A 76 -31.12 -16.26 -15.90
C ALA A 76 -31.80 -16.59 -17.23
N ASP A 77 -31.75 -17.86 -17.58
CA ASP A 77 -32.55 -18.51 -18.62
C ASP A 77 -34.02 -18.08 -18.46
N PRO A 78 -34.62 -17.30 -19.40
CA PRO A 78 -36.03 -17.01 -19.37
C PRO A 78 -36.73 -17.77 -20.50
N ASP A 79 -36.62 -19.10 -20.53
CA ASP A 79 -37.49 -19.94 -21.37
C ASP A 79 -38.53 -20.68 -20.52
N ALA A 80 -39.40 -19.89 -19.88
CA ALA A 80 -40.70 -20.35 -19.43
C ALA A 80 -41.76 -19.75 -20.36
N GLY A 81 -41.94 -20.37 -21.53
CA GLY A 81 -43.04 -19.98 -22.40
C GLY A 81 -43.03 -20.59 -23.78
N ASN A 82 -43.53 -21.82 -23.93
CA ASN A 82 -44.38 -22.10 -25.10
C ASN A 82 -45.28 -23.34 -24.94
N ALA A 83 -46.56 -23.07 -25.21
CA ALA A 83 -47.68 -23.92 -25.65
C ALA A 83 -48.14 -25.10 -24.79
#